data_AF-A0A956W7U4-F1
#
_entry.id   AF-A0A956W7U4-F1
#
_cell.length_a   1.000
_cell.length_b   1.000
_cell.length_c   1.000
_cell.angle_alpha   90.00
_cell.angle_beta   90.00
_cell.angle_gamma   90.00
#
_symmetry.space_group_name_H-M   'P 1'
#
loop_
_entity.id
_entity.type
_entity.pdbx_description
1 polymer ?
#
loop_
_entity_poly.entity_id
_entity_poly.type
_entity_poly.pdbx_seq_one_letter_code
_entity_poly.pdbx_strand_id
1 'polypeptide(L)' 'MTRDLRAYRFLPCSWFRPVRSYQMQSTRQAILDYLRMHREATVRDLSRELSLTTTGIRQHLSILEQDGLVA' A
#
# COMPACT_ATOMS: atom_id res chain seq x y z
N MET A 1 6.61 1.66 22.80
CA MET A 1 5.40 0.81 22.73
C MET A 1 4.64 1.13 21.45
N THR A 2 4.92 0.42 20.35
CA THR A 2 4.04 0.38 19.16
C THR A 2 4.47 -0.79 18.28
N ARG A 3 4.11 -2.02 18.69
CA ARG A 3 4.19 -3.22 17.85
C ARG A 3 2.97 -3.23 16.95
N ASP A 4 3.03 -2.47 15.87
CA ASP A 4 2.05 -2.58 14.80
C ASP A 4 2.54 -3.64 13.82
N LEU A 5 2.13 -4.88 14.08
CA LEU A 5 2.42 -6.05 13.23
C LEU A 5 1.25 -6.30 12.27
N ARG A 6 0.65 -5.23 11.74
CA ARG A 6 -0.43 -5.37 10.77
C ARG A 6 0.18 -5.59 9.39
N ALA A 7 0.05 -6.82 8.91
CA ALA A 7 0.41 -7.20 7.55
C ALA A 7 -0.77 -6.84 6.63
N TYR A 8 -0.47 -6.09 5.57
CA TYR A 8 -1.45 -5.69 4.57
C TYR A 8 -1.33 -6.61 3.36
N ARG A 9 -2.47 -7.08 2.84
CA ARG A 9 -2.57 -7.93 1.66
C ARG A 9 -3.40 -7.25 0.58
N PHE A 10 -2.98 -7.43 -0.66
CA PHE A 10 -3.75 -6.97 -1.80
C PHE A 10 -5.01 -7.85 -1.98
N LEU A 11 -6.19 -7.22 -2.08
CA LEU A 11 -7.45 -7.93 -2.34
C LEU A 11 -7.75 -7.96 -3.84
N PRO A 12 -7.78 -9.15 -4.48
CA PRO A 12 -8.13 -9.26 -5.89
C PRO A 12 -9.66 -9.26 -6.06
N CYS A 13 -10.31 -8.12 -5.86
CA CYS A 13 -11.67 -7.94 -6.36
C CYS A 13 -11.60 -7.71 -7.88
N SER A 14 -12.41 -8.45 -8.64
CA SER A 14 -12.36 -8.66 -10.10
C SER A 14 -12.69 -7.43 -10.98
N TRP A 15 -12.30 -6.22 -10.57
CA TRP A 15 -12.58 -4.95 -11.25
C TRP A 15 -11.35 -4.11 -11.62
N PHE A 16 -10.13 -4.56 -11.30
CA PHE A 16 -8.93 -3.76 -11.57
C PHE A 16 -8.29 -4.10 -12.92
N ARG A 17 -8.83 -3.54 -14.02
CA ARG A 17 -8.07 -3.43 -15.28
C ARG A 17 -6.80 -2.63 -14.97
N PRO A 18 -5.59 -3.13 -15.30
CA PRO A 18 -4.37 -2.35 -15.14
C PRO A 18 -4.41 -1.20 -16.14
N VAL A 19 -4.88 -0.04 -15.72
CA VAL A 19 -4.59 1.20 -16.43
C VAL A 19 -3.09 1.42 -16.26
N ARG A 20 -2.36 1.20 -17.35
CA ARG A 20 -1.00 1.69 -17.53
C ARG A 20 -1.07 3.21 -17.67
N SER A 21 -1.28 3.94 -16.58
CA SER A 21 -0.94 5.36 -16.51
C SER A 21 0.41 5.49 -15.82
N TYR A 22 1.44 5.25 -16.64
CA TYR A 22 2.75 5.86 -16.45
C TYR A 22 2.50 7.39 -16.36
N GLN A 23 3.07 8.08 -15.36
CA GLN A 23 2.90 9.51 -15.03
C GLN A 23 1.63 9.90 -14.25
N MET A 24 1.61 9.59 -12.97
CA MET A 24 1.49 10.57 -11.87
C MET A 24 1.81 9.79 -10.58
N GLN A 25 3.04 9.94 -10.08
CA GLN A 25 3.57 9.25 -8.90
C GLN A 25 2.81 9.68 -7.64
N SER A 26 1.63 9.08 -7.41
CA SER A 26 0.99 9.14 -6.10
C SER A 26 1.62 8.08 -5.21
N THR A 27 2.09 8.46 -4.03
CA THR A 27 2.64 7.56 -3.00
C THR A 27 1.81 6.29 -2.78
N ARG A 28 0.48 6.41 -2.88
CA ARG A 28 -0.49 5.30 -2.82
C ARG A 28 -0.26 4.23 -3.90
N GLN A 29 0.08 4.64 -5.12
CA GLN A 29 0.35 3.72 -6.22
C GLN A 29 1.64 2.93 -5.99
N ALA A 30 2.68 3.57 -5.42
CA ALA A 30 3.91 2.89 -5.04
C ALA A 30 3.67 1.85 -3.93
N ILE A 31 2.83 2.17 -2.95
CA ILE A 31 2.39 1.22 -1.91
C ILE A 31 1.67 0.03 -2.54
N LEU A 32 0.73 0.28 -3.46
CA LEU A 32 -0.01 -0.80 -4.14
C LEU A 32 0.92 -1.67 -5.00
N ASP A 33 1.86 -1.08 -5.73
CA ASP A 33 2.81 -1.82 -6.56
C ASP A 33 3.69 -2.74 -5.71
N TYR A 34 4.21 -2.21 -4.60
CA TYR A 34 4.98 -2.98 -3.63
C TYR A 34 4.17 -4.15 -3.04
N LEU A 35 2.92 -3.89 -2.62
CA LEU A 35 2.03 -4.93 -2.11
C LEU A 35 1.66 -5.99 -3.16
N ARG A 36 1.54 -5.60 -4.44
CA ARG A 36 1.30 -6.54 -5.55
C ARG A 36 2.51 -7.44 -5.82
N MET A 37 3.72 -6.91 -5.69
CA MET A 37 4.96 -7.66 -5.92
C MET A 37 5.29 -8.59 -4.74
N HIS A 38 5.14 -8.13 -3.50
CA HIS A 38 5.53 -8.86 -2.30
C HIS A 38 4.39 -9.69 -1.66
N ARG A 39 3.15 -9.57 -2.16
CA ARG A 39 1.90 -10.16 -1.65
C ARG A 39 1.48 -9.65 -0.27
N GLU A 40 2.43 -9.49 0.64
CA GLU A 40 2.25 -8.94 1.98
C GLU A 40 3.36 -7.94 2.30
N ALA A 41 3.02 -6.88 3.02
CA ALA A 41 4.00 -5.96 3.59
C ALA A 41 3.49 -5.36 4.90
N THR A 42 4.39 -5.05 5.82
CA THR A 42 4.06 -4.25 6.99
C THR A 42 4.29 -2.77 6.73
N VAL A 43 3.71 -1.92 7.58
CA VAL A 43 3.97 -0.46 7.57
C VAL A 43 5.48 -0.16 7.67
N ARG A 44 6.22 -0.99 8.39
CA ARG A 44 7.67 -0.80 8.58
C ARG A 44 8.46 -1.13 7.32
N ASP A 45 8.07 -2.18 6.60
CA ASP A 45 8.68 -2.53 5.31
C ASP A 45 8.40 -1.44 4.28
N LEU A 46 7.14 -1.01 4.16
CA LEU A 46 6.75 0.08 3.27
C LEU A 46 7.44 1.40 3.61
N SER A 47 7.56 1.74 4.89
CA SER A 47 8.29 2.93 5.36
C SER A 47 9.76 2.91 4.95
N ARG A 48 10.40 1.73 5.05
CA ARG A 48 11.81 1.54 4.70
C ARG A 48 12.04 1.61 3.19
N GLU A 49 11.23 0.90 2.41
CA GLU A 49 11.41 0.78 0.96
C GLU A 49 10.98 2.04 0.21
N LEU A 50 9.92 2.71 0.67
CA LEU A 50 9.42 3.93 0.04
C LEU A 50 10.01 5.21 0.65
N SER A 51 10.88 5.09 1.66
CA SER A 51 11.48 6.21 2.41
C SER A 51 10.44 7.22 2.95
N LEU A 52 9.33 6.70 3.47
CA LEU A 52 8.22 7.50 4.02
C LEU A 52 8.11 7.31 5.52
N THR A 53 7.54 8.30 6.20
CA THR A 53 7.23 8.16 7.62
C THR A 53 6.14 7.11 7.84
N THR A 54 6.24 6.36 8.94
CA THR A 54 5.22 5.41 9.37
C THR A 54 3.82 6.05 9.40
N THR A 55 3.73 7.30 9.82
CA THR A 55 2.47 8.06 9.85
C THR A 55 1.93 8.33 8.45
N GLY A 56 2.77 8.76 7.50
CA GLY A 56 2.37 8.98 6.11
C GLY A 56 1.92 7.69 5.43
N ILE A 57 2.65 6.58 5.64
CA ILE A 57 2.25 5.26 5.15
C ILE A 57 0.87 4.87 5.69
N ARG A 58 0.62 5.03 6.99
CA ARG A 58 -0.69 4.72 7.60
C ARG A 58 -1.81 5.56 7.05
N GLN A 59 -1.59 6.85 6.83
CA GLN A 59 -2.59 7.74 6.23
C GLN A 59 -2.95 7.26 4.82
N HIS A 60 -1.94 6.90 4.02
CA HIS A 60 -2.17 6.36 2.68
C HIS A 60 -2.85 4.99 2.70
N LEU A 61 -2.43 4.08 3.58
CA LEU A 61 -3.06 2.77 3.75
C LEU A 61 -4.51 2.89 4.22
N SER A 62 -4.82 3.80 5.14
CA SER A 62 -6.21 3.99 5.59
C SER A 62 -7.13 4.42 4.45
N ILE A 63 -6.64 5.23 3.51
CA ILE A 63 -7.40 5.62 2.32
C ILE A 63 -7.58 4.41 1.39
N LEU A 64 -6.50 3.64 1.15
CA LEU A 64 -6.56 2.43 0.33
C LEU A 64 -7.46 1.33 0.93
N GLU A 65 -7.52 1.21 2.26
CA GLU A 65 -8.43 0.32 2.98
C GLU A 65 -9.89 0.76 2.78
N GLN A 66 -10.16 2.07 2.88
CA GLN A 66 -11.50 2.63 2.63
C GLN A 66 -11.96 2.44 1.18
N ASP A 67 -11.03 2.56 0.22
CA ASP A 67 -11.29 2.31 -1.21
C ASP A 67 -11.41 0.80 -1.53
N GLY A 68 -11.18 -0.09 -0.54
CA GLY A 68 -11.28 -1.54 -0.71
C GLY A 68 -10.13 -2.17 -1.53
N LEU A 69 -8.99 -1.49 -1.62
CA LEU A 69 -7.83 -1.91 -2.42
C LEU A 69 -6.82 -2.76 -1.63
N VAL A 70 -6.80 -2.65 -0.31
CA VAL A 70 -5.91 -3.38 0.61
C VAL A 70 -6.67 -3.80 1.87
N ALA A 71 -6.26 -4.89 2.54
CA ALA A 71 -6.82 -5.35 3.82
C ALA A 71 -5.80 -6.05 4.71
#